data_AF-A0A942W8R4-F1
#
_entry.id   AF-A0A942W8R4-F1
#
_cell.length_a   1.000
_cell.length_b   1.000
_cell.length_c   1.000
_cell.angle_alpha   90.00
_cell.angle_beta   90.00
_cell.angle_gamma   90.00
#
_symmetry.space_group_name_H-M   'P 1'
#
loop_
_entity.id
_entity.type
_entity.pdbx_description
1 polymer ?
#
loop_
_entity_poly.entity_id
_entity_poly.type
_entity_poly.pdbx_seq_one_letter_code
_entity_poly.pdbx_strand_id
1 'polypeptide(L)'
;MAKLFDIMGKFPFAPEDKKTMLIKKSEYSTALYPPNNAFTSDNTFTMVTTDTFMLGIYELGPGGVFAPLDIHPGDESYYILNGPVLQRSGNGQFAYLQTGEGLFMPEGAWHCCHNFSNEKARILYFITPKAWSESIPPAVIPSDEETKFYKGPNNDKLPNMKGKIVDISRQGCTDDIGSWPVDPEDARKTGAVYAVREHEKLNNIHGTKHPMLMRFITSNDYGHFGEFVLPAGGYGPRCSDPDTHAGDGALYCVEGPVTVNLVDLEESFVMEPEDTFFIPAGVKYQLVNFENKPVKVVFAITEL
;
A
#
# COMPACT_ATOMS: atom_id res chain seq x y z
N MET A 1 15.23 -8.75 17.42
CA MET A 1 14.64 -7.84 16.42
C MET A 1 15.79 -7.17 15.68
N ALA A 2 15.80 -7.29 14.36
CA ALA A 2 16.76 -6.57 13.52
C ALA A 2 16.32 -5.10 13.42
N LYS A 3 17.26 -4.16 13.29
CA LYS A 3 16.89 -2.76 13.03
C LYS A 3 16.25 -2.70 11.65
N LEU A 4 15.33 -1.76 11.41
CA LEU A 4 14.68 -1.59 10.10
C LEU A 4 15.73 -1.54 8.97
N PHE A 5 16.79 -0.75 9.14
CA PHE A 5 17.89 -0.64 8.18
C PHE A 5 18.67 -1.95 7.95
N ASP A 6 18.71 -2.86 8.93
CA ASP A 6 19.44 -4.11 8.81
C ASP A 6 18.70 -5.12 7.92
N ILE A 7 17.40 -4.95 7.69
CA ILE A 7 16.55 -5.88 6.90
C ILE A 7 16.17 -5.37 5.52
N MET A 8 16.43 -4.08 5.24
CA MET A 8 16.05 -3.45 3.98
C MET A 8 16.57 -4.22 2.77
N GLY A 9 15.65 -4.52 1.85
CA GLY A 9 15.91 -5.22 0.60
C GLY A 9 16.13 -6.72 0.71
N LYS A 10 15.98 -7.32 1.91
CA LYS A 10 16.28 -8.73 2.15
C LYS A 10 15.41 -9.39 3.22
N PHE A 11 14.14 -8.99 3.31
CA PHE A 11 13.17 -9.60 4.21
C PHE A 11 11.91 -9.98 3.43
N PRO A 12 11.38 -11.21 3.59
CA PRO A 12 11.76 -12.23 4.59
C PRO A 12 12.96 -13.11 4.22
N PHE A 13 13.54 -12.94 3.03
CA PHE A 13 14.68 -13.69 2.52
C PHE A 13 15.68 -12.77 1.80
N ALA A 14 16.92 -13.23 1.63
CA ALA A 14 17.90 -12.52 0.81
C ALA A 14 17.47 -12.49 -0.67
N PRO A 15 17.88 -11.49 -1.47
CA PRO A 15 17.49 -11.37 -2.88
C PRO A 15 17.72 -12.64 -3.72
N GLU A 16 18.81 -13.35 -3.47
CA GLU A 16 19.19 -14.60 -4.12
C GLU A 16 18.32 -15.82 -3.72
N ASP A 17 17.57 -15.71 -2.63
CA ASP A 17 16.74 -16.79 -2.05
C ASP A 17 15.23 -16.57 -2.29
N LYS A 18 14.89 -15.65 -3.22
CA LYS A 18 13.49 -15.27 -3.53
C LYS A 18 12.65 -16.49 -3.91
N LYS A 19 11.55 -16.70 -3.18
CA LYS A 19 10.63 -17.83 -3.35
C LYS A 19 9.23 -17.50 -2.81
N THR A 20 8.22 -18.27 -3.21
CA THR A 20 6.89 -18.18 -2.60
C THR A 20 6.96 -18.45 -1.11
N MET A 21 6.31 -17.61 -0.31
CA MET A 21 6.38 -17.72 1.14
C MET A 21 5.13 -17.18 1.82
N LEU A 22 4.50 -18.00 2.67
CA LEU A 22 3.57 -17.52 3.68
C LEU A 22 4.35 -16.89 4.82
N ILE A 23 4.01 -15.65 5.16
CA ILE A 23 4.60 -14.84 6.23
C ILE A 23 3.48 -14.54 7.22
N LYS A 24 3.53 -15.20 8.37
CA LYS A 24 2.53 -15.01 9.42
C LYS A 24 2.67 -13.66 10.08
N LYS A 25 1.58 -13.11 10.60
CA LYS A 25 1.62 -11.87 11.41
C LYS A 25 2.70 -11.88 12.51
N SER A 26 2.88 -13.02 13.17
CA SER A 26 3.87 -13.20 14.24
C SER A 26 5.33 -13.15 13.76
N GLU A 27 5.57 -13.25 12.45
CA GLU A 27 6.89 -13.27 11.83
C GLU A 27 7.32 -11.89 11.32
N TYR A 28 6.42 -10.90 11.32
CA TYR A 28 6.74 -9.55 10.85
C TYR A 28 7.87 -8.92 11.67
N SER A 29 8.75 -8.20 11.00
CA SER A 29 9.78 -7.41 11.69
C SER A 29 9.14 -6.16 12.28
N THR A 30 9.35 -5.92 13.57
CA THR A 30 8.78 -4.77 14.27
C THR A 30 9.84 -3.75 14.66
N ALA A 31 9.50 -2.47 14.53
CA ALA A 31 10.34 -1.35 14.93
C ALA A 31 9.51 -0.11 15.27
N LEU A 32 10.10 0.81 16.05
CA LEU A 32 9.64 2.20 16.11
C LEU A 32 10.33 2.98 15.01
N TYR A 33 9.59 3.87 14.35
CA TYR A 33 10.14 4.76 13.33
C TYR A 33 9.69 6.21 13.57
N PRO A 34 10.61 7.20 13.61
CA PRO A 34 12.06 7.03 13.68
C PRO A 34 12.46 6.39 15.03
N PRO A 35 13.52 5.56 15.08
CA PRO A 35 13.84 4.74 16.27
C PRO A 35 14.39 5.53 17.47
N ASN A 36 14.76 6.80 17.26
CA ASN A 36 15.42 7.65 18.25
C ASN A 36 14.45 8.58 19.02
N ASN A 37 13.16 8.60 18.69
CA ASN A 37 12.18 9.45 19.37
C ASN A 37 10.81 8.79 19.51
N ALA A 38 10.66 7.89 20.49
CA ALA A 38 9.42 7.16 20.75
C ALA A 38 8.17 8.05 20.97
N PHE A 39 8.34 9.35 21.28
CA PHE A 39 7.23 10.28 21.45
C PHE A 39 6.54 10.65 20.12
N THR A 40 7.28 10.68 19.02
CA THR A 40 6.76 10.99 17.68
C THR A 40 6.88 9.81 16.71
N SER A 41 7.23 8.64 17.22
CA SER A 41 7.34 7.43 16.41
C SER A 41 5.98 6.76 16.20
N ASP A 42 5.85 6.12 15.05
CA ASP A 42 4.84 5.09 14.80
C ASP A 42 5.40 3.68 15.08
N ASN A 43 4.49 2.73 15.29
CA ASN A 43 4.85 1.31 15.31
C ASN A 43 4.84 0.78 13.88
N THR A 44 5.98 0.32 13.40
CA THR A 44 6.13 -0.31 12.08
C THR A 44 6.19 -1.84 12.18
N PHE A 45 5.58 -2.50 11.22
CA PHE A 45 5.57 -3.95 11.01
C PHE A 45 5.94 -4.21 9.55
N THR A 46 7.20 -4.51 9.28
CA THR A 46 7.68 -4.83 7.92
C THR A 46 7.36 -6.28 7.59
N MET A 47 6.66 -6.49 6.47
CA MET A 47 6.26 -7.82 5.98
C MET A 47 7.19 -8.28 4.87
N VAL A 48 7.48 -7.37 3.93
CA VAL A 48 8.35 -7.61 2.77
C VAL A 48 9.18 -6.36 2.52
N THR A 49 10.46 -6.53 2.28
CA THR A 49 11.32 -5.51 1.67
C THR A 49 12.34 -6.23 0.80
N THR A 50 12.25 -6.01 -0.50
CA THR A 50 13.10 -6.62 -1.54
C THR A 50 13.82 -5.51 -2.31
N ASP A 51 14.52 -5.92 -3.36
CA ASP A 51 15.06 -5.03 -4.39
C ASP A 51 13.99 -4.33 -5.24
N THR A 52 12.75 -4.84 -5.22
CA THR A 52 11.64 -4.40 -6.08
C THR A 52 10.57 -3.59 -5.37
N PHE A 53 10.33 -3.82 -4.06
CA PHE A 53 9.35 -3.04 -3.29
C PHE A 53 9.52 -3.19 -1.77
N MET A 54 8.74 -2.39 -1.04
CA MET A 54 8.53 -2.55 0.40
C MET A 54 7.03 -2.59 0.72
N LEU A 55 6.64 -3.52 1.60
CA LEU A 55 5.28 -3.68 2.11
C LEU A 55 5.33 -3.82 3.64
N GLY A 56 4.50 -3.04 4.33
CA GLY A 56 4.38 -3.13 5.77
C GLY A 56 3.17 -2.40 6.31
N ILE A 57 3.00 -2.45 7.62
CA ILE A 57 2.00 -1.67 8.33
C ILE A 57 2.69 -0.65 9.22
N TYR A 58 2.14 0.55 9.31
CA TYR A 58 2.39 1.41 10.46
C TYR A 58 1.12 1.64 11.29
N GLU A 59 1.31 1.91 12.57
CA GLU A 59 0.22 2.21 13.51
C GLU A 59 0.47 3.52 14.24
N LEU A 60 -0.60 4.31 14.36
CA LEU A 60 -0.62 5.54 15.15
C LEU A 60 -1.62 5.40 16.30
N GLY A 61 -1.19 5.75 17.51
CA GLY A 61 -2.08 5.86 18.67
C GLY A 61 -3.13 6.96 18.48
N PRO A 62 -4.22 6.95 19.27
CA PRO A 62 -5.18 8.06 19.32
C PRO A 62 -4.51 9.41 19.56
N GLY A 63 -4.85 10.42 18.77
CA GLY A 63 -4.20 11.75 18.80
C GLY A 63 -2.78 11.78 18.22
N GLY A 64 -2.28 10.66 17.71
CA GLY A 64 -0.90 10.49 17.26
C GLY A 64 -0.62 11.10 15.88
N VAL A 65 0.66 11.31 15.63
CA VAL A 65 1.24 11.76 14.37
C VAL A 65 2.63 11.14 14.27
N PHE A 66 3.04 10.67 13.09
CA PHE A 66 4.46 10.36 12.90
C PHE A 66 5.20 11.63 12.49
N ALA A 67 6.37 11.85 13.10
CA ALA A 67 7.23 12.98 12.77
C ALA A 67 8.70 12.54 12.73
N PRO A 68 9.52 13.14 11.85
CA PRO A 68 9.21 14.29 10.98
C PRO A 68 8.38 13.89 9.73
N LEU A 69 8.10 14.85 8.83
CA LEU A 69 7.52 14.52 7.53
C LEU A 69 8.39 13.47 6.82
N ASP A 70 7.74 12.53 6.15
CA ASP A 70 8.40 11.47 5.40
C ASP A 70 8.38 11.74 3.88
N ILE A 71 9.29 11.09 3.18
CA ILE A 71 9.50 11.20 1.74
C ILE A 71 10.22 9.95 1.23
N HIS A 72 9.82 9.47 0.05
CA HIS A 72 10.39 8.27 -0.56
C HIS A 72 10.91 8.55 -1.99
N PRO A 73 11.95 7.81 -2.43
CA PRO A 73 12.46 7.81 -3.81
C PRO A 73 11.64 6.89 -4.74
N GLY A 74 10.44 6.50 -4.31
CA GLY A 74 9.48 5.75 -5.08
C GLY A 74 8.08 6.23 -4.74
N ASP A 75 7.11 5.75 -5.49
CA ASP A 75 5.70 6.00 -5.22
C ASP A 75 5.25 5.19 -4.00
N GLU A 76 4.39 5.79 -3.19
CA GLU A 76 3.80 5.16 -2.01
C GLU A 76 2.28 5.11 -2.12
N SER A 77 1.73 3.94 -1.81
CA SER A 77 0.29 3.69 -1.79
C SER A 77 -0.15 3.18 -0.43
N TYR A 78 -1.27 3.71 0.09
CA TYR A 78 -1.87 3.24 1.32
C TYR A 78 -3.17 2.49 1.10
N TYR A 79 -3.42 1.54 2.00
CA TYR A 79 -4.73 0.96 2.30
C TYR A 79 -5.00 1.15 3.79
N ILE A 80 -6.10 1.82 4.13
CA ILE A 80 -6.45 2.06 5.53
C ILE A 80 -7.09 0.81 6.12
N LEU A 81 -6.33 0.06 6.93
CA LEU A 81 -6.81 -1.13 7.63
C LEU A 81 -7.72 -0.77 8.81
N ASN A 82 -7.39 0.31 9.52
CA ASN A 82 -8.25 0.90 10.54
C ASN A 82 -8.06 2.42 10.55
N GLY A 83 -9.13 3.16 10.28
CA GLY A 83 -9.14 4.62 10.27
C GLY A 83 -10.13 5.21 11.28
N PRO A 84 -10.48 6.50 11.15
CA PRO A 84 -10.02 7.41 10.11
C PRO A 84 -8.60 7.95 10.35
N VAL A 85 -7.97 8.41 9.27
CA VAL A 85 -6.71 9.18 9.33
C VAL A 85 -6.81 10.46 8.51
N LEU A 86 -6.01 11.47 8.84
CA LEU A 86 -5.80 12.64 8.01
C LEU A 86 -4.36 12.63 7.49
N GLN A 87 -4.19 12.32 6.21
CA GLN A 87 -2.91 12.53 5.54
C GLN A 87 -2.80 14.00 5.15
N ARG A 88 -1.61 14.56 5.35
CA ARG A 88 -1.23 15.88 4.89
C ARG A 88 0.00 15.78 4.01
N SER A 89 0.03 16.52 2.91
CA SER A 89 1.23 16.74 2.11
C SER A 89 1.96 18.02 2.53
N GLY A 90 3.26 18.10 2.27
CA GLY A 90 4.07 19.30 2.53
C GLY A 90 3.61 20.53 1.74
N ASN A 91 2.99 20.32 0.57
CA ASN A 91 2.45 21.37 -0.30
C ASN A 91 1.02 21.81 0.06
N GLY A 92 0.41 21.26 1.13
CA GLY A 92 -0.84 21.74 1.70
C GLY A 92 -2.11 21.08 1.17
N GLN A 93 -2.00 19.87 0.62
CA GLN A 93 -3.15 19.01 0.41
C GLN A 93 -3.44 18.19 1.67
N PHE A 94 -4.71 17.88 1.86
CA PHE A 94 -5.20 17.13 3.00
C PHE A 94 -6.17 16.07 2.50
N ALA A 95 -5.94 14.83 2.90
CA ALA A 95 -6.70 13.65 2.52
C ALA A 95 -7.20 12.95 3.80
N TYR A 96 -8.47 13.15 4.14
CA TYR A 96 -9.10 12.46 5.27
C TYR A 96 -9.58 11.09 4.81
N LEU A 97 -9.04 9.97 5.28
CA LEU A 97 -9.31 8.62 4.75
C LEU A 97 -10.00 7.73 5.80
N GLN A 98 -10.99 6.94 5.37
CA GLN A 98 -11.70 5.95 6.19
C GLN A 98 -11.14 4.54 5.98
N THR A 99 -11.52 3.60 6.86
CA THR A 99 -11.21 2.18 6.70
C THR A 99 -11.65 1.66 5.32
N GLY A 100 -10.74 0.96 4.64
CA GLY A 100 -10.92 0.44 3.30
C GLY A 100 -10.53 1.41 2.18
N GLU A 101 -10.37 2.71 2.46
CA GLU A 101 -9.95 3.68 1.44
C GLU A 101 -8.44 3.64 1.22
N GLY A 102 -8.00 4.23 0.11
CA GLY A 102 -6.60 4.25 -0.27
C GLY A 102 -6.05 5.64 -0.53
N LEU A 103 -4.74 5.73 -0.67
CA LEU A 103 -4.04 6.97 -0.97
C LEU A 103 -2.92 6.68 -1.96
N PHE A 104 -2.75 7.55 -2.94
CA PHE A 104 -1.57 7.60 -3.80
C PHE A 104 -0.71 8.82 -3.44
N MET A 105 0.57 8.59 -3.22
CA MET A 105 1.58 9.63 -3.04
C MET A 105 2.72 9.38 -4.02
N PRO A 106 2.97 10.30 -4.96
CA PRO A 106 4.04 10.12 -5.92
C PRO A 106 5.41 10.28 -5.28
N GLU A 107 6.44 9.74 -5.92
CA GLU A 107 7.84 9.93 -5.56
C GLU A 107 8.15 11.40 -5.22
N GLY A 108 8.85 11.62 -4.12
CA GLY A 108 9.27 12.95 -3.68
C GLY A 108 8.17 13.79 -3.03
N ALA A 109 6.93 13.29 -2.92
CA ALA A 109 5.87 13.98 -2.21
C ALA A 109 6.07 13.89 -0.68
N TRP A 110 6.48 15.00 -0.07
CA TRP A 110 6.50 15.15 1.38
C TRP A 110 5.12 14.90 1.99
N HIS A 111 5.04 14.09 3.04
CA HIS A 111 3.77 13.77 3.66
C HIS A 111 3.89 13.40 5.14
N CYS A 112 2.75 13.40 5.83
CA CYS A 112 2.62 13.03 7.23
C CYS A 112 1.18 12.57 7.51
N CYS A 113 1.02 11.60 8.41
CA CYS A 113 -0.28 11.06 8.83
C CYS A 113 -0.62 11.48 10.25
N HIS A 114 -1.85 11.97 10.45
CA HIS A 114 -2.44 12.23 11.76
C HIS A 114 -3.58 11.26 12.06
N ASN A 115 -3.67 10.81 13.31
CA ASN A 115 -4.81 10.08 13.85
C ASN A 115 -5.55 10.95 14.87
N PHE A 116 -6.63 11.62 14.46
CA PHE A 116 -7.48 12.41 15.37
C PHE A 116 -8.59 11.61 16.03
N SER A 117 -8.66 10.30 15.79
CA SER A 117 -9.68 9.43 16.38
C SER A 117 -9.33 9.02 17.81
N ASN A 118 -10.25 8.32 18.46
CA ASN A 118 -10.07 7.68 19.76
C ASN A 118 -9.58 6.23 19.67
N GLU A 119 -9.37 5.71 18.45
CA GLU A 119 -8.91 4.35 18.20
C GLU A 119 -7.50 4.35 17.60
N LYS A 120 -6.84 3.20 17.61
CA LYS A 120 -5.56 3.04 16.96
C LYS A 120 -5.76 2.99 15.45
N ALA A 121 -5.12 3.89 14.71
CA ALA A 121 -5.08 3.83 13.25
C ALA A 121 -4.06 2.79 12.78
N ARG A 122 -4.39 2.06 11.71
CA ARG A 122 -3.54 1.05 11.07
C ARG A 122 -3.56 1.25 9.57
N ILE A 123 -2.38 1.36 8.96
CA ILE A 123 -2.24 1.65 7.54
C ILE A 123 -1.28 0.63 6.93
N LEU A 124 -1.72 -0.08 5.89
CA LEU A 124 -0.86 -0.91 5.05
C LEU A 124 -0.28 -0.02 3.96
N TYR A 125 1.06 0.03 3.87
CA TYR A 125 1.77 0.80 2.87
C TYR A 125 2.49 -0.11 1.89
N PHE A 126 2.49 0.30 0.63
CA PHE A 126 3.25 -0.28 -0.46
C PHE A 126 4.10 0.81 -1.11
N ILE A 127 5.42 0.63 -1.12
CA ILE A 127 6.36 1.58 -1.71
C ILE A 127 7.16 0.88 -2.80
N THR A 128 7.16 1.47 -4.00
CA THR A 128 7.81 0.90 -5.19
C THR A 128 8.41 2.01 -6.07
N PRO A 129 9.58 1.80 -6.71
CA PRO A 129 10.42 0.61 -6.63
C PRO A 129 11.24 0.55 -5.34
N LYS A 130 11.36 1.67 -4.61
CA LYS A 130 12.28 1.76 -3.49
C LYS A 130 11.79 2.73 -2.42
N ALA A 131 11.83 2.30 -1.16
CA ALA A 131 11.46 3.14 -0.02
C ALA A 131 12.56 4.11 0.44
N TRP A 132 13.82 3.84 0.08
CA TRP A 132 14.99 4.57 0.60
C TRP A 132 16.14 4.65 -0.39
N SER A 133 16.90 5.74 -0.39
CA SER A 133 18.11 5.88 -1.23
C SER A 133 19.18 6.68 -0.51
N GLU A 134 20.42 6.68 -0.99
CA GLU A 134 21.47 7.53 -0.37
C GLU A 134 21.15 9.04 -0.46
N SER A 135 20.22 9.42 -1.35
CA SER A 135 19.75 10.80 -1.52
C SER A 135 18.48 11.12 -0.70
N ILE A 136 17.88 10.13 -0.03
CA ILE A 136 16.63 10.27 0.74
C ILE A 136 16.74 9.45 2.05
N PRO A 137 16.64 10.10 3.23
CA PRO A 137 16.01 11.40 3.46
C PRO A 137 16.99 12.56 3.18
N PRO A 138 16.48 13.69 2.65
CA PRO A 138 17.34 14.83 2.32
C PRO A 138 18.08 15.32 3.57
N ALA A 139 19.24 15.96 3.36
CA ALA A 139 20.03 16.54 4.46
C ALA A 139 19.24 17.54 5.32
N VAL A 140 18.14 18.08 4.80
CA VAL A 140 17.21 18.97 5.49
C VAL A 140 15.78 18.45 5.30
N ILE A 141 15.16 18.08 6.41
CA ILE A 141 13.74 17.73 6.47
C ILE A 141 12.98 19.02 6.83
N PRO A 142 11.97 19.45 6.06
CA PRO A 142 11.23 20.66 6.36
C PRO A 142 10.51 20.52 7.69
N SER A 143 10.59 21.56 8.51
CA SER A 143 9.75 21.71 9.68
C SER A 143 8.28 21.92 9.29
N ASP A 144 7.36 21.70 10.22
CA ASP A 144 5.95 21.99 10.00
C ASP A 144 5.70 23.45 9.58
N GLU A 145 6.45 24.41 10.14
CA GLU A 145 6.34 25.83 9.79
C GLU A 145 6.75 26.13 8.34
N GLU A 146 7.61 25.30 7.75
CA GLU A 146 8.08 25.39 6.36
C GLU A 146 7.15 24.71 5.36
N THR A 147 6.04 24.11 5.82
CA THR A 147 5.03 23.47 4.99
C THR A 147 3.69 24.20 5.05
N LYS A 148 2.72 23.82 4.19
CA LYS A 148 1.40 24.49 4.16
C LYS A 148 0.40 23.89 5.16
N PHE A 149 -0.29 24.76 5.89
CA PHE A 149 -1.39 24.39 6.80
C PHE A 149 -2.30 25.57 7.09
N TYR A 150 -3.41 25.37 7.82
CA TYR A 150 -4.33 26.45 8.15
C TYR A 150 -3.62 27.58 8.92
N LYS A 151 -3.61 28.79 8.34
CA LYS A 151 -2.88 29.98 8.84
C LYS A 151 -1.35 29.78 8.97
N GLY A 152 -0.77 28.87 8.18
CA GLY A 152 0.69 28.65 8.16
C GLY A 152 1.46 29.89 7.69
N PRO A 153 2.59 30.24 8.34
CA PRO A 153 3.34 31.47 8.09
C PRO A 153 4.00 31.52 6.70
N ASN A 154 4.18 30.37 6.06
CA ASN A 154 4.80 30.23 4.75
C ASN A 154 3.81 29.85 3.62
N ASN A 155 2.50 29.86 3.88
CA ASN A 155 1.49 29.47 2.89
C ASN A 155 1.59 30.24 1.56
N ASP A 156 1.85 31.55 1.62
CA ASP A 156 1.94 32.42 0.45
C ASP A 156 3.25 32.24 -0.33
N LYS A 157 4.27 31.62 0.28
CA LYS A 157 5.58 31.36 -0.33
C LYS A 157 5.66 29.99 -1.02
N LEU A 158 4.74 29.08 -0.69
CA LEU A 158 4.71 27.72 -1.21
C LEU A 158 3.73 27.58 -2.40
N PRO A 159 3.91 26.59 -3.30
CA PRO A 159 3.13 26.48 -4.53
C PRO A 159 1.61 26.45 -4.33
N ASN A 160 0.85 27.17 -5.17
CA ASN A 160 -0.61 27.05 -5.19
C ASN A 160 -1.02 25.72 -5.86
N MET A 161 -1.66 24.84 -5.10
CA MET A 161 -2.06 23.50 -5.57
C MET A 161 -3.44 23.46 -6.23
N LYS A 162 -4.29 24.51 -6.11
CA LYS A 162 -5.70 24.44 -6.53
C LYS A 162 -5.91 24.03 -7.99
N GLY A 163 -5.04 24.47 -8.90
CA GLY A 163 -5.10 24.12 -10.32
C GLY A 163 -4.17 22.98 -10.74
N LYS A 164 -3.50 22.33 -9.79
CA LYS A 164 -2.56 21.23 -10.03
C LYS A 164 -3.11 19.85 -9.63
N ILE A 165 -4.17 19.84 -8.81
CA ILE A 165 -4.82 18.62 -8.34
C ILE A 165 -5.85 18.24 -9.38
N VAL A 166 -5.68 17.05 -9.96
CA VAL A 166 -6.64 16.49 -10.91
C VAL A 166 -7.87 16.00 -10.14
N ASP A 167 -9.06 16.27 -10.68
CA ASP A 167 -10.30 15.67 -10.18
C ASP A 167 -10.38 14.21 -10.64
N ILE A 168 -10.44 13.30 -9.67
CA ILE A 168 -10.49 11.86 -9.90
C ILE A 168 -11.91 11.28 -9.77
N SER A 169 -12.92 12.13 -9.57
CA SER A 169 -14.33 11.74 -9.46
C SER A 169 -14.92 11.35 -10.83
N ARG A 170 -14.40 10.27 -11.41
CA ARG A 170 -14.84 9.71 -12.69
C ARG A 170 -15.01 8.20 -12.61
N GLN A 171 -15.78 7.66 -13.56
CA GLN A 171 -15.80 6.21 -13.78
C GLN A 171 -14.53 5.79 -14.53
N GLY A 172 -13.88 4.73 -14.04
CA GLY A 172 -12.73 4.11 -14.69
C GLY A 172 -13.12 2.95 -15.61
N CYS A 173 -12.17 2.52 -16.44
CA CYS A 173 -12.24 1.37 -17.33
C CYS A 173 -10.91 0.61 -17.36
N THR A 174 -10.88 -0.57 -17.98
CA THR A 174 -9.65 -1.40 -18.04
C THR A 174 -8.46 -0.66 -18.67
N ASP A 175 -8.71 0.28 -19.59
CA ASP A 175 -7.66 1.07 -20.24
C ASP A 175 -6.95 2.05 -19.29
N ASP A 176 -7.50 2.25 -18.08
CA ASP A 176 -6.89 3.09 -17.05
C ASP A 176 -5.83 2.35 -16.20
N ILE A 177 -5.67 1.03 -16.38
CA ILE A 177 -4.61 0.26 -15.72
C ILE A 177 -3.25 0.77 -16.23
N GLY A 178 -2.36 1.14 -15.30
CA GLY A 178 -1.10 1.83 -15.59
C GLY A 178 -1.18 3.36 -15.47
N SER A 179 -2.36 3.94 -15.23
CA SER A 179 -2.52 5.38 -14.97
C SER A 179 -3.69 5.68 -14.02
N TRP A 180 -3.84 4.88 -12.95
CA TRP A 180 -4.86 5.07 -11.92
C TRP A 180 -4.24 5.48 -10.58
N PRO A 181 -4.82 6.43 -9.81
CA PRO A 181 -6.03 7.21 -10.10
C PRO A 181 -5.82 8.36 -11.10
N VAL A 182 -4.56 8.67 -11.40
CA VAL A 182 -4.12 9.71 -12.33
C VAL A 182 -2.87 9.25 -13.06
N ASP A 183 -2.50 9.97 -14.12
CA ASP A 183 -1.19 9.81 -14.76
C ASP A 183 -0.05 10.00 -13.73
N PRO A 184 0.85 9.01 -13.58
CA PRO A 184 1.91 9.05 -12.57
C PRO A 184 2.95 10.13 -12.86
N GLU A 185 3.25 10.44 -14.12
CA GLU A 185 4.21 11.49 -14.44
C GLU A 185 3.70 12.85 -14.00
N ASP A 186 2.42 13.13 -14.22
CA ASP A 186 1.80 14.40 -13.83
C ASP A 186 1.68 14.52 -12.31
N ALA A 187 1.38 13.42 -11.61
CA ALA A 187 1.42 13.37 -10.15
C ALA A 187 2.83 13.69 -9.62
N ARG A 188 3.88 13.04 -10.16
CA ARG A 188 5.29 13.27 -9.77
C ARG A 188 5.75 14.69 -10.08
N LYS A 189 5.38 15.28 -11.22
CA LYS A 189 5.70 16.69 -11.56
C LYS A 189 5.09 17.70 -10.58
N THR A 190 3.89 17.40 -10.07
CA THR A 190 3.15 18.31 -9.19
C THR A 190 3.40 18.06 -7.70
N GLY A 191 3.82 16.84 -7.34
CA GLY A 191 3.86 16.35 -5.97
C GLY A 191 2.46 16.22 -5.37
N ALA A 192 1.43 16.04 -6.20
CA ALA A 192 0.06 15.97 -5.74
C ALA A 192 -0.29 14.59 -5.19
N VAL A 193 -0.96 14.54 -4.05
CA VAL A 193 -1.43 13.29 -3.42
C VAL A 193 -2.93 13.10 -3.67
N TYR A 194 -3.37 11.84 -3.82
CA TYR A 194 -4.73 11.50 -4.24
C TYR A 194 -5.37 10.48 -3.30
N ALA A 195 -6.36 10.93 -2.54
CA ALA A 195 -7.20 10.03 -1.73
C ALA A 195 -8.14 9.27 -2.66
N VAL A 196 -8.04 7.95 -2.70
CA VAL A 196 -8.90 7.08 -3.51
C VAL A 196 -9.97 6.50 -2.61
N ARG A 197 -11.17 7.08 -2.68
CA ARG A 197 -12.34 6.64 -1.91
C ARG A 197 -12.82 5.27 -2.34
N GLU A 198 -13.65 4.67 -1.50
CA GLU A 198 -14.25 3.36 -1.78
C GLU A 198 -14.94 3.29 -3.16
N HIS A 199 -15.63 4.37 -3.56
CA HIS A 199 -16.33 4.46 -4.84
C HIS A 199 -15.44 4.93 -6.01
N GLU A 200 -14.20 5.37 -5.72
CA GLU A 200 -13.20 5.82 -6.69
C GLU A 200 -12.15 4.75 -6.97
N LYS A 201 -12.26 3.54 -6.41
CA LYS A 201 -11.39 2.43 -6.82
C LYS A 201 -11.70 2.02 -8.26
N LEU A 202 -10.67 1.74 -9.05
CA LEU A 202 -10.85 1.22 -10.41
C LEU A 202 -11.30 -0.23 -10.34
N ASN A 203 -12.57 -0.48 -10.64
CA ASN A 203 -13.13 -1.83 -10.60
C ASN A 203 -12.86 -2.57 -11.92
N ASN A 204 -12.43 -3.81 -11.81
CA ASN A 204 -12.21 -4.73 -12.92
C ASN A 204 -12.66 -6.16 -12.56
N ILE A 205 -12.77 -7.03 -13.55
CA ILE A 205 -13.10 -8.44 -13.37
C ILE A 205 -11.92 -9.27 -13.87
N HIS A 206 -11.30 -10.00 -12.96
CA HIS A 206 -10.29 -10.98 -13.31
C HIS A 206 -10.95 -12.35 -13.56
N GLY A 207 -10.63 -12.98 -14.68
CA GLY A 207 -11.11 -14.31 -15.05
C GLY A 207 -12.46 -14.33 -15.77
N THR A 208 -12.68 -15.36 -16.59
CA THR A 208 -13.92 -15.57 -17.35
C THR A 208 -14.71 -16.79 -16.90
N LYS A 209 -14.05 -17.81 -16.33
CA LYS A 209 -14.72 -19.02 -15.82
C LYS A 209 -15.03 -18.89 -14.35
N HIS A 210 -14.04 -18.42 -13.58
CA HIS A 210 -14.16 -18.22 -12.15
C HIS A 210 -13.81 -16.76 -11.79
N PRO A 211 -14.75 -15.82 -12.01
CA PRO A 211 -14.46 -14.41 -11.90
C PRO A 211 -14.24 -13.98 -10.45
N MET A 212 -13.28 -13.07 -10.28
CA MET A 212 -12.92 -12.38 -9.05
C MET A 212 -13.00 -10.87 -9.28
N LEU A 213 -13.48 -10.11 -8.30
CA LEU A 213 -13.49 -8.66 -8.37
C LEU A 213 -12.09 -8.14 -8.02
N MET A 214 -11.51 -7.36 -8.92
CA MET A 214 -10.21 -6.71 -8.76
C MET A 214 -10.43 -5.20 -8.69
N ARG A 215 -9.87 -4.51 -7.69
CA ARG A 215 -10.15 -3.09 -7.45
C ARG A 215 -8.87 -2.33 -7.17
N PHE A 216 -8.40 -1.49 -8.09
CA PHE A 216 -7.15 -0.75 -7.91
C PHE A 216 -7.38 0.51 -7.08
N ILE A 217 -6.50 0.70 -6.10
CA ILE A 217 -6.24 1.99 -5.45
C ILE A 217 -5.25 2.76 -6.32
N THR A 218 -4.16 2.11 -6.70
CA THR A 218 -3.15 2.66 -7.63
C THR A 218 -2.76 1.64 -8.68
N SER A 219 -2.38 2.14 -9.86
CA SER A 219 -1.86 1.34 -10.96
C SER A 219 -1.02 2.25 -11.85
N ASN A 220 0.29 2.04 -11.87
CA ASN A 220 1.23 2.86 -12.65
C ASN A 220 2.46 2.05 -13.11
N ASP A 221 3.46 2.75 -13.63
CA ASP A 221 4.72 2.20 -14.14
C ASP A 221 5.67 1.65 -13.05
N TYR A 222 5.43 1.94 -11.76
CA TYR A 222 6.18 1.38 -10.65
C TYR A 222 5.46 0.22 -9.96
N GLY A 223 4.13 0.17 -10.04
CA GLY A 223 3.38 -0.98 -9.55
C GLY A 223 1.89 -0.73 -9.40
N HIS A 224 1.25 -1.74 -8.82
CA HIS A 224 -0.19 -1.89 -8.75
C HIS A 224 -0.59 -2.30 -7.34
N PHE A 225 -1.57 -1.60 -6.78
CA PHE A 225 -2.01 -1.82 -5.40
C PHE A 225 -3.53 -1.74 -5.32
N GLY A 226 -4.14 -2.71 -4.65
CA GLY A 226 -5.59 -2.80 -4.64
C GLY A 226 -6.13 -4.03 -3.95
N GLU A 227 -7.38 -4.37 -4.23
CA GLU A 227 -8.11 -5.46 -3.60
C GLU A 227 -8.40 -6.58 -4.61
N PHE A 228 -8.24 -7.81 -4.15
CA PHE A 228 -8.91 -8.97 -4.72
C PHE A 228 -10.05 -9.39 -3.79
N VAL A 229 -11.26 -9.47 -4.33
CA VAL A 229 -12.45 -9.93 -3.61
C VAL A 229 -13.01 -11.16 -4.31
N LEU A 230 -12.87 -12.31 -3.66
CA LEU A 230 -13.37 -13.58 -4.16
C LEU A 230 -14.73 -13.89 -3.49
N PRO A 231 -15.81 -14.10 -4.26
CA PRO A 231 -17.13 -14.37 -3.69
C PRO A 231 -17.17 -15.72 -2.98
N ALA A 232 -18.28 -16.00 -2.28
CA ALA A 232 -18.59 -17.29 -1.68
C ALA A 232 -19.74 -18.01 -2.41
N GLY A 233 -19.91 -19.30 -2.09
CA GLY A 233 -21.00 -20.15 -2.59
C GLY A 233 -20.65 -20.98 -3.83
N GLY A 234 -21.54 -21.87 -4.25
CA GLY A 234 -21.30 -22.81 -5.37
C GLY A 234 -21.35 -24.27 -4.93
N TYR A 235 -21.13 -25.20 -5.86
CA TYR A 235 -21.13 -26.64 -5.58
C TYR A 235 -19.87 -27.09 -4.80
N GLY A 236 -18.72 -26.49 -5.12
CA GLY A 236 -17.46 -26.63 -4.39
C GLY A 236 -16.95 -25.28 -3.90
N PRO A 237 -15.69 -25.18 -3.42
CA PRO A 237 -15.11 -23.88 -3.06
C PRO A 237 -15.11 -22.94 -4.27
N ARG A 238 -15.22 -21.63 -4.02
CA ARG A 238 -14.97 -20.66 -5.07
C ARG A 238 -13.48 -20.58 -5.30
N CYS A 239 -13.05 -20.52 -6.55
CA CYS A 239 -11.69 -20.20 -6.93
C CYS A 239 -11.67 -19.00 -7.87
N SER A 240 -10.54 -18.35 -8.05
CA SER A 240 -10.28 -17.47 -9.20
C SER A 240 -9.83 -18.32 -10.40
N ASP A 241 -9.88 -17.76 -11.62
CA ASP A 241 -9.02 -18.28 -12.69
C ASP A 241 -7.53 -18.17 -12.25
N PRO A 242 -6.62 -19.02 -12.76
CA PRO A 242 -5.20 -18.88 -12.49
C PRO A 242 -4.67 -17.53 -12.97
N ASP A 243 -3.85 -16.89 -12.14
CA ASP A 243 -3.20 -15.61 -12.43
C ASP A 243 -1.67 -15.76 -12.38
N THR A 244 -0.96 -14.88 -13.06
CA THR A 244 0.51 -14.82 -13.12
C THR A 244 0.91 -13.40 -13.46
N HIS A 245 1.91 -12.86 -12.77
CA HIS A 245 2.39 -11.50 -12.96
C HIS A 245 3.82 -11.46 -13.48
N ALA A 246 4.16 -10.43 -14.26
CA ALA A 246 5.52 -10.22 -14.76
C ALA A 246 6.48 -9.77 -13.64
N GLY A 247 5.97 -9.09 -12.61
CA GLY A 247 6.71 -8.60 -11.47
C GLY A 247 6.47 -9.41 -10.20
N ASP A 248 7.25 -9.09 -9.16
CA ASP A 248 7.02 -9.67 -7.84
C ASP A 248 5.72 -9.12 -7.23
N GLY A 249 5.11 -9.90 -6.36
CA GLY A 249 3.92 -9.48 -5.64
C GLY A 249 3.85 -9.99 -4.21
N ALA A 250 2.93 -9.40 -3.47
CA ALA A 250 2.52 -9.85 -2.15
C ALA A 250 1.01 -9.69 -1.99
N LEU A 251 0.41 -10.61 -1.26
CA LEU A 251 -1.00 -10.57 -0.86
C LEU A 251 -1.08 -10.41 0.66
N TYR A 252 -1.88 -9.47 1.13
CA TYR A 252 -2.19 -9.29 2.56
C TYR A 252 -3.64 -9.68 2.83
N CYS A 253 -3.89 -10.61 3.75
CA CYS A 253 -5.24 -11.08 4.04
C CYS A 253 -6.00 -10.09 4.95
N VAL A 254 -7.08 -9.49 4.45
CA VAL A 254 -7.95 -8.58 5.23
C VAL A 254 -9.16 -9.35 5.78
N GLU A 255 -9.84 -10.09 4.90
CA GLU A 255 -10.99 -10.92 5.25
C GLU A 255 -10.73 -12.34 4.78
N GLY A 256 -10.45 -13.25 5.71
CA GLY A 256 -10.15 -14.65 5.43
C GLY A 256 -10.90 -15.63 6.32
N PRO A 257 -10.44 -16.89 6.40
CA PRO A 257 -9.20 -17.40 5.78
C PRO A 257 -9.23 -17.42 4.24
N VAL A 258 -8.08 -17.29 3.58
CA VAL A 258 -7.94 -17.39 2.11
C VAL A 258 -6.89 -18.41 1.75
N THR A 259 -7.20 -19.34 0.85
CA THR A 259 -6.21 -20.29 0.34
C THR A 259 -5.53 -19.74 -0.90
N VAL A 260 -4.19 -19.72 -0.91
CA VAL A 260 -3.36 -19.51 -2.10
C VAL A 260 -2.91 -20.88 -2.60
N ASN A 261 -3.37 -21.25 -3.79
CA ASN A 261 -3.00 -22.50 -4.45
C ASN A 261 -1.97 -22.22 -5.56
N LEU A 262 -0.77 -22.79 -5.43
CA LEU A 262 0.30 -22.71 -6.44
C LEU A 262 0.06 -23.79 -7.49
N VAL A 263 -0.61 -23.40 -8.58
CA VAL A 263 -1.25 -24.33 -9.53
C VAL A 263 -0.28 -25.35 -10.12
N ASP A 264 0.91 -24.90 -10.51
CA ASP A 264 1.91 -25.76 -11.16
C ASP A 264 2.73 -26.59 -10.14
N LEU A 265 2.72 -26.20 -8.86
CA LEU A 265 3.46 -26.88 -7.78
C LEU A 265 2.59 -27.86 -7.00
N GLU A 266 1.27 -27.82 -7.17
CA GLU A 266 0.30 -28.60 -6.38
C GLU A 266 0.42 -28.36 -4.86
N GLU A 267 0.89 -27.17 -4.49
CA GLU A 267 1.02 -26.72 -3.10
C GLU A 267 -0.05 -25.70 -2.75
N SER A 268 -0.52 -25.71 -1.51
CA SER A 268 -1.54 -24.77 -1.03
C SER A 268 -1.19 -24.25 0.35
N PHE A 269 -1.44 -22.95 0.55
CA PHE A 269 -1.20 -22.24 1.79
C PHE A 269 -2.49 -21.56 2.23
N VAL A 270 -2.80 -21.59 3.51
CA VAL A 270 -3.95 -20.87 4.08
C VAL A 270 -3.42 -19.62 4.77
N MET A 271 -3.86 -18.46 4.30
CA MET A 271 -3.62 -17.17 4.93
C MET A 271 -4.74 -16.86 5.91
N GLU A 272 -4.39 -16.73 7.19
CA GLU A 272 -5.30 -16.16 8.17
C GLU A 272 -5.39 -14.63 8.00
N PRO A 273 -6.42 -13.97 8.52
CA PRO A 273 -6.44 -12.51 8.57
C PRO A 273 -5.14 -11.95 9.16
N GLU A 274 -4.58 -10.96 8.48
CA GLU A 274 -3.29 -10.34 8.72
C GLU A 274 -2.05 -11.18 8.41
N ASP A 275 -2.18 -12.33 7.76
CA ASP A 275 -1.03 -12.99 7.13
C ASP A 275 -0.71 -12.36 5.76
N THR A 276 0.55 -12.49 5.34
CA THR A 276 1.03 -12.04 4.02
C THR A 276 1.57 -13.23 3.24
N PHE A 277 1.38 -13.24 1.92
CA PHE A 277 1.94 -14.24 1.03
C PHE A 277 2.77 -13.57 -0.06
N PHE A 278 4.06 -13.87 -0.12
CA PHE A 278 4.97 -13.37 -1.15
C PHE A 278 4.91 -14.27 -2.38
N ILE A 279 4.90 -13.67 -3.57
CA ILE A 279 4.81 -14.32 -4.88
C ILE A 279 5.90 -13.74 -5.79
N PRO A 280 6.97 -14.51 -6.12
CA PRO A 280 7.93 -14.09 -7.13
C PRO A 280 7.29 -13.93 -8.51
N ALA A 281 7.91 -13.08 -9.34
CA ALA A 281 7.58 -12.95 -10.76
C ALA A 281 7.42 -14.31 -11.48
N GLY A 282 6.41 -14.42 -12.34
CA GLY A 282 6.15 -15.60 -13.17
C GLY A 282 5.55 -16.80 -12.43
N VAL A 283 5.31 -16.72 -11.12
CA VAL A 283 4.65 -17.80 -10.38
C VAL A 283 3.15 -17.78 -10.62
N LYS A 284 2.61 -18.93 -11.05
CA LYS A 284 1.17 -19.12 -11.28
C LYS A 284 0.45 -19.52 -10.00
N TYR A 285 -0.61 -18.80 -9.65
CA TYR A 285 -1.40 -19.06 -8.45
C TYR A 285 -2.91 -18.88 -8.67
N GLN A 286 -3.71 -19.38 -7.73
CA GLN A 286 -5.14 -19.15 -7.62
C GLN A 286 -5.51 -18.79 -6.19
N LEU A 287 -6.51 -17.95 -6.02
CA LEU A 287 -7.18 -17.77 -4.74
C LEU A 287 -8.36 -18.74 -4.64
N VAL A 288 -8.53 -19.34 -3.47
CA VAL A 288 -9.62 -20.28 -3.18
C VAL A 288 -10.29 -19.88 -1.87
N ASN A 289 -11.62 -19.83 -1.90
CA ASN A 289 -12.50 -19.49 -0.79
C ASN A 289 -13.37 -20.70 -0.43
N PHE A 290 -13.14 -21.24 0.77
CA PHE A 290 -13.95 -22.30 1.37
C PHE A 290 -15.05 -21.76 2.30
N GLU A 291 -15.08 -20.44 2.52
CA GLU A 291 -15.97 -19.79 3.46
C GLU A 291 -17.36 -19.52 2.86
N ASN A 292 -18.33 -19.25 3.74
CA ASN A 292 -19.70 -18.88 3.37
C ASN A 292 -19.88 -17.36 3.14
N LYS A 293 -18.79 -16.60 3.17
CA LYS A 293 -18.74 -15.14 2.96
C LYS A 293 -17.63 -14.81 1.96
N PRO A 294 -17.74 -13.68 1.23
CA PRO A 294 -16.62 -13.21 0.42
C PRO A 294 -15.35 -13.08 1.26
N VAL A 295 -14.22 -13.34 0.61
CA VAL A 295 -12.90 -13.12 1.19
C VAL A 295 -12.19 -12.03 0.43
N LYS A 296 -11.27 -11.34 1.11
CA LYS A 296 -10.58 -10.16 0.61
C LYS A 296 -9.11 -10.20 0.96
N VAL A 297 -8.28 -10.03 -0.05
CA VAL A 297 -6.86 -9.74 0.11
C VAL A 297 -6.53 -8.40 -0.54
N VAL A 298 -5.54 -7.70 0.00
CA VAL A 298 -4.92 -6.53 -0.64
C VAL A 298 -3.69 -7.03 -1.40
N PHE A 299 -3.62 -6.75 -2.70
CA PHE A 299 -2.46 -7.08 -3.52
C PHE A 299 -1.52 -5.88 -3.64
N ALA A 300 -0.23 -6.18 -3.68
CA ALA A 300 0.86 -5.28 -4.06
C ALA A 300 1.68 -6.00 -5.11
N ILE A 301 1.71 -5.51 -6.36
CA ILE A 301 2.34 -6.18 -7.50
C ILE A 301 3.17 -5.15 -8.26
N THR A 302 4.43 -5.45 -8.59
CA THR A 302 5.32 -4.47 -9.23
C THR A 302 5.13 -4.38 -10.74
N GLU A 303 4.60 -5.41 -11.39
CA GLU A 303 4.28 -5.44 -12.83
C GLU A 303 3.24 -6.55 -13.08
N LEU A 304 2.08 -6.21 -13.69
CA LEU A 304 0.98 -7.16 -13.94
C LEU A 304 1.29 -8.23 -15.00
#